data_AF-A0A814LUM7-F1
#
_entry.id   AF-A0A814LUM7-F1
#
_cell.length_a   1.000
_cell.length_b   1.000
_cell.length_c   1.000
_cell.angle_alpha   90.00
_cell.angle_beta   90.00
_cell.angle_gamma   90.00
#
_symmetry.space_group_name_H-M   'P 1'
#
loop_
_entity.id
_entity.type
_entity.pdbx_description
1 polymer ?
#
loop_
_entity_poly.entity_id
_entity_poly.type
_entity_poly.pdbx_seq_one_letter_code
_entity_poly.pdbx_strand_id
1 'polypeptide(L)'
;MTNEHEGDICPICCDSITAVGRKEMSCCKTKLCSMCLLTHISTVVEQGKAKIECPSCTQEMNSNEILYYDELPGQVRERYQQHLAQALSEQNPNMYKLCPNCNWITIIDGKVHFKNTANVFSLRKNHRPKIVECEQCKQRWCWRCYAPMHDGQSCKEFKKDRTRVDTWAKGKRLTDNQRNAQKCPKCAIYIEKVDGCNHMQCGKCNAKFCYECGKRMRLPTYIGHDAKYSLFGCKYKLFPRNRFLRYFIRGSIFSGIVLATPIALGAVIVLVGISIPIILIVGCLGVPVFMCIECKRS
;
A
#
# COMPACT_ATOMS: atom_id res chain seq x y z
N MET A 1 14.67 -54.07 27.82
CA MET A 1 13.47 -53.23 27.99
C MET A 1 13.89 -51.83 27.59
N THR A 2 13.49 -51.42 26.40
CA THR A 2 13.85 -50.16 25.74
C THR A 2 13.10 -49.02 26.42
N ASN A 3 13.80 -48.09 27.07
CA ASN A 3 13.19 -46.86 27.57
C ASN A 3 12.76 -46.01 26.37
N GLU A 4 11.45 -45.83 26.26
CA GLU A 4 10.78 -45.04 25.25
C GLU A 4 11.15 -43.56 25.44
N HIS A 5 11.72 -42.94 24.41
CA HIS A 5 11.97 -41.50 24.37
C HIS A 5 10.63 -40.77 24.30
N GLU A 6 10.19 -40.18 25.42
CA GLU A 6 9.04 -39.28 25.47
C GLU A 6 9.36 -38.03 24.62
N GLY A 7 8.82 -37.99 23.41
CA GLY A 7 9.09 -36.94 22.43
C GLY A 7 8.40 -35.63 22.84
N ASP A 8 9.16 -34.54 22.95
CA ASP A 8 8.58 -33.20 23.14
C ASP A 8 7.65 -32.87 21.96
N ILE A 9 6.43 -32.41 22.24
CA ILE A 9 5.45 -32.01 21.21
C ILE A 9 5.53 -30.50 20.98
N CYS A 10 5.49 -30.06 19.73
CA CYS A 10 5.49 -28.65 19.37
C CYS A 10 4.12 -28.01 19.67
N PRO A 11 4.04 -26.90 20.42
CA PRO A 11 2.76 -26.24 20.76
C PRO A 11 2.11 -25.50 19.57
N ILE A 12 2.82 -25.34 18.45
CA ILE A 12 2.32 -24.62 17.26
C ILE A 12 1.71 -25.58 16.24
N CYS A 13 2.42 -26.65 15.88
CA CYS A 13 1.96 -27.63 14.88
C CYS A 13 1.43 -28.93 15.48
N CYS A 14 1.57 -29.13 16.80
CA CYS A 14 1.18 -30.35 17.51
C CYS A 14 1.91 -31.63 17.07
N ASP A 15 3.02 -31.51 16.33
CA ASP A 15 3.85 -32.64 15.91
C ASP A 15 4.98 -32.94 16.90
N SER A 16 5.47 -34.18 16.90
CA SER A 16 6.66 -34.60 17.65
C SER A 16 7.91 -33.88 17.16
N ILE A 17 8.66 -33.27 18.08
CA ILE A 17 9.91 -32.58 17.77
C ILE A 17 11.04 -33.61 17.70
N THR A 18 11.68 -33.72 16.53
CA THR A 18 12.90 -34.52 16.39
C THR A 18 14.07 -33.85 17.12
N ALA A 19 15.01 -34.64 17.64
CA ALA A 19 16.15 -34.11 18.39
C ALA A 19 17.01 -33.09 17.60
N VAL A 20 16.99 -33.17 16.27
CA VAL A 20 17.75 -32.30 15.35
C VAL A 20 17.04 -30.97 15.08
N GLY A 21 15.70 -30.93 15.16
CA GLY A 21 14.88 -29.74 14.86
C GLY A 21 14.34 -29.02 16.09
N ARG A 22 14.91 -29.29 17.28
CA ARG A 22 14.46 -28.71 18.55
C ARG A 22 15.13 -27.36 18.79
N LYS A 23 14.33 -26.28 18.86
CA LYS A 23 14.81 -24.97 19.34
C LYS A 23 14.16 -24.62 20.67
N GLU A 24 14.98 -24.34 21.67
CA GLU A 24 14.54 -23.82 22.97
C GLU A 24 14.60 -22.29 22.95
N MET A 25 13.50 -21.64 23.30
CA MET A 25 13.40 -20.17 23.33
C MET A 25 14.07 -19.59 24.57
N SER A 26 14.93 -18.59 24.39
CA SER A 26 15.66 -17.89 25.46
C SER A 26 14.75 -17.22 26.50
N CYS A 27 13.55 -16.79 26.09
CA CYS A 27 12.60 -16.05 26.93
C CYS A 27 11.72 -16.91 27.83
N CYS A 28 11.15 -17.99 27.30
CA CYS A 28 10.13 -18.81 27.98
C CYS A 28 10.50 -20.28 28.15
N LYS A 29 11.67 -20.70 27.61
CA LYS A 29 12.15 -22.10 27.60
C LYS A 29 11.20 -23.08 26.89
N THR A 30 10.20 -22.57 26.18
CA THR A 30 9.34 -23.40 25.34
C THR A 30 10.14 -23.98 24.18
N LYS A 31 9.96 -25.27 23.94
CA LYS A 31 10.58 -25.99 22.82
C LYS A 31 9.68 -25.88 21.60
N LEU A 32 10.24 -25.42 20.49
CA LEU A 32 9.55 -25.25 19.21
C LEU A 32 10.23 -26.09 18.14
N CYS A 33 9.44 -26.51 17.16
CA CYS A 33 9.95 -27.11 15.94
C CYS A 33 10.66 -26.03 15.10
N SER A 34 11.79 -26.37 14.49
CA SER A 34 12.61 -25.42 13.73
C SER A 34 11.83 -24.82 12.54
N MET A 35 11.03 -25.64 11.85
CA MET A 35 10.12 -25.21 10.79
C MET A 35 9.07 -24.19 11.27
N CYS A 36 8.54 -24.37 12.48
CA CYS A 36 7.52 -23.52 13.07
C CYS A 36 8.10 -22.14 13.38
N LEU A 37 9.29 -22.12 13.97
CA LEU A 37 10.02 -20.89 14.25
C LEU A 37 10.42 -20.16 12.97
N LEU A 38 10.95 -20.88 11.98
CA LEU A 38 11.31 -20.33 10.67
C LEU A 38 10.10 -19.71 9.96
N THR A 39 8.97 -20.41 9.95
CA THR A 39 7.74 -19.94 9.33
C THR A 39 7.22 -18.69 10.03
N HIS A 40 7.23 -18.67 11.37
CA HIS A 40 6.84 -17.50 12.17
C HIS A 40 7.70 -16.28 11.84
N ILE A 41 9.03 -16.42 11.93
CA ILE A 41 9.98 -15.33 11.63
C ILE A 41 9.77 -14.83 10.20
N SER A 42 9.72 -15.74 9.21
CA SER A 42 9.55 -15.37 7.80
C SER A 42 8.24 -14.61 7.56
N THR A 43 7.13 -15.07 8.15
CA THR A 43 5.82 -14.43 8.02
C THR A 43 5.82 -13.02 8.62
N VAL A 44 6.41 -12.84 9.81
CA VAL A 44 6.47 -11.52 10.46
C VAL A 44 7.38 -10.55 9.68
N VAL A 45 8.50 -11.05 9.13
CA VAL A 45 9.38 -10.27 8.25
C VAL A 45 8.63 -9.84 6.98
N GLU A 46 7.85 -10.72 6.36
CA GLU A 46 7.05 -10.39 5.17
C GLU A 46 5.94 -9.37 5.45
N GLN A 47 5.42 -9.33 6.68
CA GLN A 47 4.51 -8.28 7.14
C GLN A 47 5.20 -6.91 7.33
N GLY A 48 6.53 -6.85 7.22
CA GLY A 48 7.32 -5.63 7.32
C GLY A 48 7.60 -5.15 8.74
N LYS A 49 7.50 -6.05 9.73
CA LYS A 49 7.74 -5.72 11.14
C LYS A 49 9.20 -5.98 11.52
N ALA A 50 9.84 -4.99 12.14
CA ALA A 50 11.21 -5.10 12.67
C ALA A 50 11.28 -5.74 14.06
N LYS A 51 10.20 -5.61 14.85
CA LYS A 51 10.03 -6.22 16.16
C LYS A 51 9.32 -7.55 15.99
N ILE A 52 9.99 -8.64 16.34
CA ILE A 52 9.46 -10.00 16.24
C ILE A 52 9.23 -10.49 17.66
N GLU A 53 8.00 -10.89 17.94
CA GLU A 53 7.60 -11.43 19.25
C GLU A 53 7.72 -12.94 19.26
N CYS A 54 8.01 -13.51 20.42
CA CYS A 54 8.00 -14.95 20.63
C CYS A 54 6.58 -15.50 20.40
N PRO A 55 6.41 -16.57 19.60
CA PRO A 55 5.09 -17.13 19.31
C PRO A 55 4.38 -17.71 20.54
N SER A 56 5.12 -18.06 21.61
CA SER A 56 4.57 -18.67 22.82
C SER A 56 4.30 -17.70 23.97
N CYS A 57 5.14 -16.67 24.15
CA CYS A 57 5.05 -15.77 25.31
C CYS A 57 4.94 -14.29 24.94
N THR A 58 4.85 -13.95 23.64
CA THR A 58 4.70 -12.58 23.11
C THR A 58 5.82 -11.59 23.49
N GLN A 59 6.91 -12.05 24.13
CA GLN A 59 8.05 -11.21 24.44
C GLN A 59 8.87 -10.91 23.18
N GLU A 60 9.39 -9.69 23.06
CA GLU A 60 10.25 -9.30 21.94
C GLU A 60 11.52 -10.17 21.91
N MET A 61 11.78 -10.78 20.75
CA MET A 61 12.98 -11.56 20.50
C MET A 61 14.17 -10.65 20.19
N ASN A 62 15.38 -11.11 20.55
CA ASN A 62 16.60 -10.38 20.26
C ASN A 62 16.89 -10.41 18.74
N SER A 63 17.06 -9.25 18.12
CA SER A 63 17.39 -9.14 16.69
C SER A 63 18.61 -9.96 16.26
N ASN A 64 19.63 -10.08 17.12
CA ASN A 64 20.82 -10.87 16.83
C ASN A 64 20.52 -12.37 16.77
N GLU A 65 19.66 -12.87 17.67
CA GLU A 65 19.25 -14.28 17.69
C GLU A 65 18.54 -14.67 16.39
N ILE A 66 17.80 -13.73 15.80
CA ILE A 66 17.11 -13.91 14.52
C ILE A 66 18.08 -13.82 13.33
N LEU A 67 19.01 -12.87 13.33
CA LEU A 67 19.97 -12.69 12.23
C LEU A 67 20.93 -13.87 12.09
N TYR A 68 21.37 -14.44 13.21
CA TYR A 68 22.27 -15.60 13.27
C TYR A 68 21.52 -16.93 13.33
N TYR A 69 20.23 -16.95 13.01
CA TYR A 69 19.52 -18.22 12.85
C TYR A 69 19.99 -18.90 11.55
N ASP A 70 20.62 -20.06 11.68
CA ASP A 70 21.29 -20.78 10.58
C ASP A 70 20.31 -21.22 9.49
N GLU A 71 19.12 -21.70 9.88
CA GLU A 71 18.10 -22.14 8.92
C GLU A 71 17.41 -20.97 8.20
N LEU A 72 17.66 -19.72 8.61
CA LEU A 72 17.01 -18.57 7.99
C LEU A 72 17.52 -18.36 6.56
N PRO A 73 16.63 -18.33 5.54
CA PRO A 73 17.04 -18.06 4.17
C PRO A 73 17.70 -16.68 4.04
N GLY A 74 18.77 -16.58 3.25
CA GLY A 74 19.52 -15.33 3.08
C GLY A 74 18.66 -14.15 2.62
N GLN A 75 17.66 -14.39 1.77
CA GLN A 75 16.71 -13.36 1.33
C GLN A 75 15.84 -12.81 2.47
N VAL A 76 15.39 -13.68 3.39
CA VAL A 76 14.59 -13.28 4.56
C VAL A 76 15.47 -12.50 5.54
N ARG A 77 16.73 -12.95 5.73
CA ARG A 77 17.73 -12.25 6.55
C ARG A 77 17.97 -10.82 6.05
N GLU A 78 18.16 -10.65 4.74
CA GLU A 78 18.36 -9.33 4.14
C GLU A 78 17.12 -8.42 4.33
N ARG A 79 15.91 -8.94 4.10
CA ARG A 79 14.67 -8.17 4.35
C ARG A 79 14.55 -7.76 5.81
N TYR A 80 14.84 -8.67 6.75
CA TYR A 80 14.80 -8.35 8.17
C TYR A 80 15.80 -7.24 8.55
N GLN A 81 17.02 -7.29 8.00
CA GLN A 81 18.01 -6.22 8.17
C GLN A 81 17.50 -4.88 7.63
N GLN A 82 16.80 -4.87 6.49
CA GLN A 82 16.19 -3.65 5.95
C GLN A 82 15.10 -3.09 6.87
N HIS A 83 14.24 -3.94 7.46
CA HIS A 83 13.22 -3.50 8.41
C HIS A 83 13.82 -2.95 9.70
N LEU A 84 14.87 -3.57 10.23
CA LEU A 84 15.63 -3.06 11.38
C LEU A 84 16.25 -1.69 11.06
N ALA A 85 16.89 -1.58 9.89
CA ALA A 85 17.51 -0.33 9.45
C ALA A 85 16.48 0.80 9.29
N GLN A 86 15.27 0.48 8.81
CA GLN A 86 14.17 1.42 8.73
C GLN A 86 13.70 1.87 10.12
N ALA A 87 13.48 0.93 11.04
CA ALA A 87 13.08 1.26 12.41
C ALA A 87 14.12 2.17 13.11
N LEU A 88 15.41 1.89 12.92
CA LEU A 88 16.49 2.75 13.44
C LEU A 88 16.49 4.14 12.82
N SER A 89 16.24 4.24 11.51
CA SER A 89 16.13 5.53 10.81
C SER A 89 14.93 6.36 11.30
N GLU A 90 13.84 5.71 11.69
CA GLU A 90 12.65 6.39 12.22
C GLU A 90 12.87 6.86 13.66
N GLN A 91 13.54 6.05 14.48
CA GLN A 91 13.89 6.41 15.86
C GLN A 91 14.92 7.55 15.92
N ASN A 92 15.98 7.46 15.11
CA ASN A 92 17.12 8.37 15.16
C ASN A 92 17.53 8.88 13.75
N PRO A 93 16.70 9.71 13.10
CA PRO A 93 16.88 10.14 11.71
C PRO A 93 18.12 11.03 11.49
N ASN A 94 18.73 11.55 12.54
CA ASN A 94 19.95 12.35 12.43
C ASN A 94 21.20 11.50 12.25
N MET A 95 21.17 10.25 12.73
CA MET A 95 22.30 9.33 12.80
C MET A 95 22.17 8.20 11.78
N TYR A 96 20.95 7.69 11.57
CA TYR A 96 20.67 6.60 10.64
C TYR A 96 19.71 7.07 9.54
N LYS A 97 20.06 6.79 8.28
CA LYS A 97 19.14 6.93 7.14
C LYS A 97 19.41 5.86 6.10
N LEU A 98 18.36 5.50 5.38
CA LEU A 98 18.46 4.56 4.27
C LEU A 98 18.86 5.29 2.98
N CYS A 99 19.45 4.58 2.03
CA CYS A 99 19.68 5.14 0.70
C CYS A 99 18.33 5.26 -0.04
N PRO A 100 18.00 6.40 -0.66
CA PRO A 100 16.75 6.57 -1.42
C PRO A 100 16.64 5.67 -2.66
N ASN A 101 17.74 5.05 -3.10
CA ASN A 101 17.78 4.20 -4.29
C ASN A 101 17.74 2.71 -3.96
N CYS A 102 18.64 2.22 -3.10
CA CYS A 102 18.80 0.80 -2.80
C CYS A 102 18.47 0.41 -1.36
N ASN A 103 17.96 1.34 -0.54
CA ASN A 103 17.61 1.10 0.87
C ASN A 103 18.77 0.67 1.77
N TRP A 104 20.03 0.85 1.34
CA TRP A 104 21.21 0.56 2.15
C TRP A 104 21.32 1.50 3.36
N ILE A 105 21.58 0.95 4.55
CA ILE A 105 21.74 1.77 5.76
C ILE A 105 23.01 2.61 5.68
N THR A 106 22.88 3.89 5.96
CA THR A 106 24.00 4.82 6.09
C THR A 106 24.00 5.36 7.52
N ILE A 107 25.15 5.24 8.18
CA ILE A 107 25.35 5.61 9.59
C ILE A 107 26.29 6.80 9.64
N ILE A 108 25.91 7.88 10.32
CA ILE A 108 26.78 9.03 10.56
C ILE A 108 27.20 9.03 12.03
N ASP A 109 28.35 8.42 12.30
CA ASP A 109 28.94 8.30 13.65
C ASP A 109 30.23 9.12 13.78
N GLY A 110 30.26 10.32 13.17
CA GLY A 110 31.44 11.20 13.16
C GLY A 110 32.59 10.77 12.24
N LYS A 111 32.63 9.53 11.76
CA LYS A 111 33.67 8.98 10.85
C LYS A 111 33.32 9.04 9.35
N VAL A 112 32.12 9.49 8.98
CA VAL A 112 31.78 9.64 7.56
C VAL A 112 32.52 10.85 7.02
N HIS A 113 33.44 10.61 6.08
CA HIS A 113 34.10 11.67 5.32
C HIS A 113 33.06 12.43 4.51
N PHE A 114 32.54 13.53 5.06
CA PHE A 114 31.86 14.53 4.26
C PHE A 114 32.89 15.07 3.27
N LYS A 115 32.74 14.77 1.98
CA LYS A 115 33.40 15.58 0.95
C LYS A 115 32.74 16.96 1.04
N ASN A 116 33.34 17.85 1.83
CA ASN A 116 33.04 19.27 1.76
C ASN A 116 33.39 19.69 0.33
N THR A 117 32.39 19.94 -0.52
CA THR A 117 32.67 20.66 -1.77
C THR A 117 33.16 22.05 -1.35
N ALA A 118 34.43 22.29 -1.62
CA ALA A 118 35.10 23.54 -1.36
C ALA A 118 34.46 24.67 -2.19
N ASN A 119 34.46 25.87 -1.60
CA ASN A 119 34.25 27.17 -2.25
C ASN A 119 32.83 27.57 -2.69
N VAL A 120 31.92 27.73 -1.72
CA VAL A 120 30.85 28.74 -1.82
C VAL A 120 30.94 29.66 -0.60
N PHE A 121 31.50 30.86 -0.81
CA PHE A 121 31.91 31.82 0.22
C PHE A 121 30.76 32.53 0.98
N SER A 122 29.49 32.14 0.80
CA SER A 122 28.35 32.94 1.31
C SER A 122 27.19 32.19 1.99
N LEU A 123 27.26 30.86 2.16
CA LEU A 123 26.19 30.12 2.85
C LEU A 123 26.49 29.95 4.35
N ARG A 124 25.64 30.54 5.20
CA ARG A 124 25.60 30.33 6.67
C ARG A 124 25.80 28.84 6.98
N LYS A 125 26.67 28.50 7.95
CA LYS A 125 27.07 27.12 8.35
C LYS A 125 25.89 26.12 8.45
N ASN A 126 24.69 26.58 8.77
CA ASN A 126 23.50 25.75 8.98
C ASN A 126 22.72 25.34 7.72
N HIS A 127 23.07 25.83 6.52
CA HIS A 127 22.29 25.57 5.28
C HIS A 127 23.04 24.84 4.16
N ARG A 128 24.28 24.42 4.41
CA ARG A 128 25.06 23.66 3.42
C ARG A 128 24.47 22.24 3.20
N PRO A 129 24.29 21.78 1.95
CA PRO A 129 23.95 20.39 1.70
C PRO A 129 25.06 19.48 2.20
N LYS A 130 24.72 18.49 3.03
CA LYS A 130 25.65 17.42 3.43
C LYS A 130 25.47 16.28 2.44
N ILE A 131 26.44 16.08 1.54
CA ILE A 131 26.36 15.05 0.51
C ILE A 131 26.93 13.75 1.07
N VAL A 132 26.19 12.66 0.84
CA VAL A 132 26.58 11.29 1.20
C VAL A 132 26.55 10.45 -0.07
N GLU A 133 27.56 9.60 -0.22
CA GLU A 133 27.66 8.62 -1.31
C GLU A 133 27.34 7.24 -0.75
N CYS A 134 26.39 6.54 -1.38
CA CYS A 134 26.05 5.18 -0.97
C CYS A 134 27.16 4.20 -1.37
N GLU A 135 27.61 3.36 -0.44
CA GLU A 135 28.69 2.40 -0.69
C GLU A 135 28.31 1.32 -1.71
N GLN A 136 27.04 0.89 -1.70
CA GLN A 136 26.51 -0.16 -2.58
C GLN A 136 26.20 0.33 -4.00
N CYS A 137 25.36 1.36 -4.13
CA CYS A 137 24.89 1.81 -5.44
C CYS A 137 25.62 3.04 -5.99
N LYS A 138 26.61 3.58 -5.24
CA LYS A 138 27.36 4.82 -5.56
C LYS A 138 26.48 6.06 -5.78
N GLN A 139 25.19 5.98 -5.47
CA GLN A 139 24.28 7.11 -5.60
C GLN A 139 24.61 8.18 -4.56
N ARG A 140 24.78 9.42 -5.03
CA ARG A 140 25.01 10.58 -4.18
C ARG A 140 23.70 11.31 -3.87
N TRP A 141 23.49 11.64 -2.61
CA TRP A 141 22.26 12.28 -2.14
C TRP A 141 22.53 13.20 -0.94
N CYS A 142 21.59 14.12 -0.67
CA CYS A 142 21.73 15.09 0.40
C CYS A 142 21.12 14.55 1.70
N TRP A 143 21.94 14.41 2.73
CA TRP A 143 21.54 13.89 4.05
C TRP A 143 20.40 14.69 4.68
N ARG A 144 20.42 16.01 4.57
CA ARG A 144 19.44 16.89 5.23
C ARG A 144 18.05 16.79 4.60
N CYS A 145 17.97 16.89 3.28
CA CYS A 145 16.69 16.98 2.56
C CYS A 145 16.23 15.65 1.94
N TYR A 146 17.05 14.60 2.00
CA TYR A 146 16.76 13.29 1.40
C TYR A 146 16.47 13.36 -0.10
N ALA A 147 17.12 14.31 -0.79
CA ALA A 147 16.98 14.53 -2.23
C ALA A 147 18.27 14.11 -2.98
N PRO A 148 18.21 13.97 -4.32
CA PRO A 148 19.42 13.78 -5.13
C PRO A 148 20.47 14.87 -4.84
N MET A 149 21.74 14.55 -5.10
CA MET A 149 22.84 15.51 -4.93
C MET A 149 22.52 16.83 -5.63
N HIS A 150 22.56 17.92 -4.87
CA HIS A 150 22.41 19.27 -5.37
C HIS A 150 23.57 20.12 -4.83
N ASP A 151 24.52 20.43 -5.69
CA ASP A 151 25.66 21.28 -5.36
C ASP A 151 25.35 22.74 -5.75
N GLY A 152 25.90 23.70 -5.00
CA GLY A 152 25.69 25.13 -5.26
C GLY A 152 24.32 25.71 -4.89
N GLN A 153 23.35 24.90 -4.45
CA GLN A 153 22.04 25.37 -3.98
C GLN A 153 21.76 24.92 -2.54
N SER A 154 21.13 25.78 -1.73
CA SER A 154 20.68 25.40 -0.39
C SER A 154 19.54 24.38 -0.45
N CYS A 155 19.37 23.56 0.61
CA CYS A 155 18.26 22.60 0.67
C CYS A 155 16.88 23.28 0.52
N LYS A 156 16.77 24.56 0.91
CA LYS A 156 15.54 25.35 0.79
C LYS A 156 15.29 25.80 -0.66
N GLU A 157 16.34 26.23 -1.37
CA GLU A 157 16.28 26.55 -2.80
C GLU A 157 15.93 25.33 -3.63
N PHE A 158 16.60 24.19 -3.38
CA PHE A 158 16.31 22.96 -4.11
C PHE A 158 14.85 22.50 -3.93
N LYS A 159 14.31 22.65 -2.71
CA LYS A 159 12.89 22.38 -2.44
C LYS A 159 11.97 23.34 -3.21
N LYS A 160 12.37 24.60 -3.38
CA LYS A 160 11.65 25.60 -4.18
C LYS A 160 11.76 25.30 -5.68
N ASP A 161 12.89 24.83 -6.17
CA ASP A 161 13.01 24.40 -7.58
C ASP A 161 12.14 23.16 -7.86
N ARG A 162 12.00 22.21 -6.92
CA ARG A 162 10.97 21.17 -7.03
C ARG A 162 9.55 21.74 -7.14
N THR A 163 9.23 22.84 -6.44
CA THR A 163 7.94 23.50 -6.65
C THR A 163 7.80 24.12 -8.04
N ARG A 164 8.89 24.42 -8.76
CA ARG A 164 8.83 24.85 -10.16
C ARG A 164 8.48 23.68 -11.07
N VAL A 165 8.99 22.48 -10.83
CA VAL A 165 8.56 21.27 -11.57
C VAL A 165 7.09 21.00 -11.31
N ASP A 166 6.62 21.11 -10.06
CA ASP A 166 5.20 20.98 -9.73
C ASP A 166 4.35 22.06 -10.43
N THR A 167 4.88 23.29 -10.54
CA THR A 167 4.21 24.42 -11.20
C THR A 167 4.15 24.20 -12.71
N TRP A 168 5.26 23.78 -13.33
CA TRP A 168 5.31 23.40 -14.74
C TRP A 168 4.36 22.24 -15.02
N ALA A 169 4.35 21.19 -14.19
CA ALA A 169 3.48 20.03 -14.36
C ALA A 169 1.99 20.41 -14.30
N LYS A 170 1.62 21.34 -13.41
CA LYS A 170 0.27 21.93 -13.32
C LYS A 170 -0.02 22.95 -14.42
N GLY A 171 1.01 23.47 -15.07
CA GLY A 171 0.92 24.34 -16.23
C GLY A 171 0.11 23.67 -17.33
N LYS A 172 -0.67 24.48 -18.06
CA LYS A 172 -1.49 23.98 -19.15
C LYS A 172 -0.80 24.23 -20.49
N ARG A 173 -0.80 23.23 -21.36
CA ARG A 173 -0.36 23.37 -22.74
C ARG A 173 -1.35 24.25 -23.51
N LEU A 174 -0.82 25.08 -24.40
CA LEU A 174 -1.60 26.02 -25.20
C LEU A 174 -2.46 25.31 -26.26
N THR A 175 -2.05 24.12 -26.69
CA THR A 175 -2.67 23.37 -27.79
C THR A 175 -3.97 22.67 -27.38
N ASP A 176 -4.00 22.03 -26.22
CA ASP A 176 -5.11 21.16 -25.78
C ASP A 176 -5.67 21.56 -24.39
N ASN A 177 -5.13 22.62 -23.77
CA ASN A 177 -5.47 23.09 -22.42
C ASN A 177 -5.35 21.97 -21.36
N GLN A 178 -4.57 20.92 -21.64
CA GLN A 178 -4.24 19.83 -20.72
C GLN A 178 -3.02 20.19 -19.87
N ARG A 179 -2.86 19.51 -18.74
CA ARG A 179 -1.67 19.66 -17.89
C ARG A 179 -0.43 19.09 -18.59
N ASN A 180 0.71 19.76 -18.40
CA ASN A 180 1.99 19.31 -18.93
C ASN A 180 2.35 17.90 -18.42
N ALA A 181 2.15 17.64 -17.13
CA ALA A 181 2.38 16.32 -16.54
C ALA A 181 1.38 16.01 -15.43
N GLN A 182 1.04 14.73 -15.25
CA GLN A 182 0.20 14.26 -14.15
C GLN A 182 0.98 13.37 -13.18
N LYS A 183 0.69 13.54 -11.89
CA LYS A 183 1.31 12.76 -10.82
C LYS A 183 0.67 11.38 -10.68
N CYS A 184 1.49 10.33 -10.60
CA CYS A 184 1.01 8.99 -10.29
C CYS A 184 0.39 8.94 -8.87
N PRO A 185 -0.83 8.41 -8.69
CA PRO A 185 -1.49 8.37 -7.39
C PRO A 185 -0.87 7.38 -6.39
N LYS A 186 -0.01 6.46 -6.85
CA LYS A 186 0.65 5.46 -5.99
C LYS A 186 2.09 5.85 -5.64
N CYS A 187 2.90 6.24 -6.63
CA CYS A 187 4.34 6.48 -6.44
C CYS A 187 4.78 7.92 -6.65
N ALA A 188 3.85 8.85 -6.87
CA ALA A 188 4.12 10.28 -6.91
C ALA A 188 5.06 10.78 -8.04
N ILE A 189 5.45 9.93 -8.99
CA ILE A 189 6.23 10.36 -10.15
C ILE A 189 5.37 11.18 -11.12
N TYR A 190 5.98 12.15 -11.80
CA TYR A 190 5.34 12.88 -12.89
C TYR A 190 5.41 12.07 -14.18
N ILE A 191 4.26 11.95 -14.83
CA ILE A 191 4.10 11.24 -16.10
C ILE A 191 3.58 12.27 -17.09
N GLU A 192 4.25 12.39 -18.22
CA GLU A 192 3.81 13.22 -19.33
C GLU A 192 2.97 12.41 -20.30
N LYS A 193 1.95 13.03 -20.89
CA LYS A 193 1.15 12.43 -21.96
C LYS A 193 1.63 13.01 -23.29
N VAL A 194 1.98 12.14 -24.23
CA VAL A 194 2.35 12.52 -25.60
C VAL A 194 1.07 12.68 -26.43
N ASP A 195 0.28 11.60 -26.56
CA ASP A 195 -1.05 11.64 -27.17
C ASP A 195 -1.89 10.41 -26.75
N GLY A 196 -3.18 10.35 -27.11
CA GLY A 196 -4.03 9.17 -27.00
C GLY A 196 -4.98 9.11 -25.80
N CYS A 197 -5.16 7.93 -25.22
CA CYS A 197 -6.16 7.67 -24.17
C CYS A 197 -5.81 8.33 -22.82
N ASN A 198 -6.82 8.75 -22.06
CA ASN A 198 -6.64 9.29 -20.70
C ASN A 198 -6.44 8.19 -19.65
N HIS A 199 -6.58 6.90 -20.00
CA HIS A 199 -6.27 5.78 -19.13
C HIS A 199 -4.80 5.43 -19.25
N MET A 200 -4.02 5.80 -18.24
CA MET A 200 -2.59 5.58 -18.22
C MET A 200 -2.21 4.55 -17.18
N GLN A 201 -1.13 3.81 -17.46
CA GLN A 201 -0.48 2.92 -16.53
C GLN A 201 0.89 3.49 -16.18
N CYS A 202 1.20 3.56 -14.89
CA CYS A 202 2.51 4.02 -14.44
C CYS A 202 3.58 2.95 -14.73
N GLY A 203 4.61 3.26 -15.51
CA GLY A 203 5.69 2.32 -15.83
C GLY A 203 6.50 1.86 -14.61
N LYS A 204 6.58 2.66 -13.53
CA LYS A 204 7.32 2.29 -12.32
C LYS A 204 6.55 1.36 -11.38
N CYS A 205 5.26 1.64 -11.15
CA CYS A 205 4.49 0.95 -10.11
C CYS A 205 3.25 0.19 -10.64
N ASN A 206 3.07 0.17 -11.96
CA ASN A 206 1.98 -0.48 -12.70
C ASN A 206 0.57 -0.08 -12.26
N ALA A 207 0.42 1.05 -11.54
CA ALA A 207 -0.88 1.56 -11.17
C ALA A 207 -1.59 2.16 -12.39
N LYS A 208 -2.82 1.72 -12.65
CA LYS A 208 -3.73 2.31 -13.64
C LYS A 208 -4.43 3.54 -13.04
N PHE A 209 -4.43 4.65 -13.76
CA PHE A 209 -5.02 5.92 -13.32
C PHE A 209 -5.52 6.74 -14.51
N CYS A 210 -6.44 7.66 -14.25
CA CYS A 210 -6.88 8.61 -15.27
C CYS A 210 -5.98 9.84 -15.26
N TYR A 211 -5.40 10.19 -16.41
CA TYR A 211 -4.52 11.34 -16.57
C TYR A 211 -5.22 12.67 -16.25
N GLU A 212 -6.49 12.80 -16.65
CA GLU A 212 -7.25 14.04 -16.54
C GLU A 212 -7.60 14.40 -15.08
N CYS A 213 -8.06 13.40 -14.30
CA CYS A 213 -8.45 13.61 -12.91
C CYS A 213 -7.37 13.22 -11.89
N GLY A 214 -6.35 12.46 -12.30
CA GLY A 214 -5.26 11.97 -11.47
C GLY A 214 -5.65 10.87 -10.47
N LYS A 215 -6.90 10.38 -10.52
CA LYS A 215 -7.38 9.34 -9.62
C LYS A 215 -6.96 7.96 -10.08
N ARG A 216 -6.62 7.10 -9.11
CA ARG A 216 -6.38 5.68 -9.34
C ARG A 216 -7.69 5.01 -9.78
N MET A 217 -7.60 4.18 -10.80
CA MET A 217 -8.72 3.40 -11.29
C MET A 217 -8.66 2.00 -10.66
N ARG A 218 -9.67 1.65 -9.86
CA ARG A 218 -9.94 0.30 -9.33
C ARG A 218 -11.38 -0.06 -9.70
N LEU A 219 -11.75 -1.33 -9.78
CA LEU A 219 -13.18 -1.69 -9.90
C LEU A 219 -13.90 -1.28 -8.60
N PRO A 220 -15.15 -0.75 -8.65
CA PRO A 220 -16.00 -0.55 -9.83
C PRO A 220 -15.74 0.77 -10.56
N THR A 221 -14.93 1.69 -10.01
CA THR A 221 -14.60 3.00 -10.62
C THR A 221 -14.06 2.88 -12.04
N TYR A 222 -13.40 1.78 -12.39
CA TYR A 222 -12.98 1.45 -13.75
C TYR A 222 -14.16 1.38 -14.74
N ILE A 223 -15.27 0.78 -14.32
CA ILE A 223 -16.49 0.64 -15.12
C ILE A 223 -17.26 1.96 -15.01
N GLY A 224 -17.22 2.75 -16.08
CA GLY A 224 -17.93 4.04 -16.13
C GLY A 224 -17.15 5.23 -15.58
N HIS A 225 -15.82 5.14 -15.40
CA HIS A 225 -15.00 6.33 -15.13
C HIS A 225 -15.19 7.40 -16.21
N ASP A 226 -15.31 6.98 -17.47
CA ASP A 226 -15.41 7.88 -18.62
C ASP A 226 -16.84 8.30 -18.95
N ALA A 227 -17.83 7.74 -18.24
CA ALA A 227 -19.23 8.10 -18.45
C ALA A 227 -19.50 9.53 -17.96
N LYS A 228 -20.18 10.32 -18.80
CA LYS A 228 -20.42 11.75 -18.58
C LYS A 228 -21.21 12.05 -17.29
N TYR A 229 -22.16 11.21 -16.94
CA TYR A 229 -23.05 11.38 -15.78
C TYR A 229 -22.70 10.48 -14.59
N SER A 230 -21.56 9.78 -14.64
CA SER A 230 -21.12 8.95 -13.51
C SER A 230 -20.76 9.83 -12.30
N LEU A 231 -21.45 9.58 -11.18
CA LEU A 231 -21.20 10.24 -9.89
C LEU A 231 -19.77 10.03 -9.40
N PHE A 232 -19.24 8.82 -9.59
CA PHE A 232 -17.89 8.43 -9.18
C PHE A 232 -16.87 8.47 -10.33
N GLY A 233 -17.26 8.98 -11.51
CA GLY A 233 -16.41 9.04 -12.69
C GLY A 233 -15.44 10.23 -12.74
N CYS A 234 -14.90 10.50 -13.92
CA CYS A 234 -13.95 11.57 -14.16
C CYS A 234 -14.58 12.93 -13.87
N LYS A 235 -13.98 13.70 -12.94
CA LYS A 235 -14.44 15.05 -12.60
C LYS A 235 -14.51 15.95 -13.84
N TYR A 236 -13.60 15.81 -14.79
CA TYR A 236 -13.42 16.76 -15.90
C TYR A 236 -14.19 16.41 -17.18
N LYS A 237 -14.80 15.21 -17.27
CA LYS A 237 -15.64 14.80 -18.41
C LYS A 237 -16.95 15.60 -18.49
N LEU A 238 -17.53 15.96 -17.34
CA LEU A 238 -18.74 16.77 -17.24
C LEU A 238 -18.36 18.24 -17.04
N PHE A 239 -18.61 19.07 -18.05
CA PHE A 239 -18.31 20.52 -18.05
C PHE A 239 -16.88 20.84 -17.57
N PRO A 240 -15.83 20.57 -18.39
CA PRO A 240 -14.42 20.75 -18.01
C PRO A 240 -14.07 22.19 -17.62
N ARG A 241 -14.75 23.19 -18.22
CA ARG A 241 -14.49 24.62 -18.01
C ARG A 241 -15.31 25.23 -16.87
N ASN A 242 -16.58 24.84 -16.72
CA ASN A 242 -17.52 25.47 -15.80
C ASN A 242 -17.63 24.70 -14.49
N ARG A 243 -16.87 25.15 -13.49
CA ARG A 243 -16.82 24.52 -12.16
C ARG A 243 -18.17 24.53 -11.45
N PHE A 244 -18.91 25.65 -11.50
CA PHE A 244 -20.21 25.80 -10.86
C PHE A 244 -21.25 24.84 -11.45
N LEU A 245 -21.43 24.86 -12.77
CA LEU A 245 -22.38 23.99 -13.47
C LEU A 245 -22.08 22.50 -13.24
N ARG A 246 -20.80 22.14 -13.20
CA ARG A 246 -20.36 20.77 -12.89
C ARG A 246 -20.80 20.33 -11.49
N TYR A 247 -20.62 21.18 -10.48
CA TYR A 247 -21.02 20.84 -9.12
C TYR A 247 -22.53 20.82 -8.96
N PHE A 248 -23.23 21.78 -9.59
CA PHE A 248 -24.69 21.84 -9.58
C PHE A 248 -25.29 20.55 -10.15
N ILE A 249 -24.91 20.16 -11.38
CA ILE A 249 -25.47 18.97 -12.04
C ILE A 249 -25.12 17.69 -11.29
N ARG A 250 -23.88 17.54 -10.80
CA ARG A 250 -23.51 16.37 -9.97
C ARG A 250 -24.29 16.33 -8.66
N GLY A 251 -24.52 17.49 -8.04
CA GLY A 251 -25.36 17.62 -6.85
C GLY A 251 -26.80 17.22 -7.13
N SER A 252 -27.38 17.67 -8.24
CA SER A 252 -28.75 17.30 -8.66
C SER A 252 -28.87 15.80 -8.93
N ILE A 253 -27.90 15.19 -9.62
CA ILE A 253 -27.90 13.73 -9.87
C ILE A 253 -27.80 12.96 -8.55
N PHE A 254 -26.90 13.39 -7.65
CA PHE A 254 -26.75 12.75 -6.34
C PHE A 254 -28.02 12.88 -5.51
N SER A 255 -28.61 14.08 -5.45
CA SER A 255 -29.87 14.33 -4.74
C SER A 255 -31.01 13.50 -5.32
N GLY A 256 -31.14 13.42 -6.65
CA GLY A 256 -32.14 12.57 -7.30
C GLY A 256 -31.98 11.10 -6.95
N ILE A 257 -30.75 10.57 -6.90
CA ILE A 257 -30.47 9.19 -6.49
C ILE A 257 -30.81 8.98 -5.01
N VAL A 258 -30.41 9.89 -4.12
CA VAL A 258 -30.71 9.80 -2.68
C VAL A 258 -32.22 9.80 -2.43
N LEU A 259 -33.00 10.58 -3.18
CA LEU A 259 -34.46 10.63 -3.06
C LEU A 259 -35.16 9.41 -3.69
N ALA A 260 -34.70 8.95 -4.85
CA ALA A 260 -35.33 7.84 -5.58
C ALA A 260 -35.03 6.46 -4.96
N THR A 261 -33.84 6.28 -4.36
CA THR A 261 -33.40 4.99 -3.79
C THR A 261 -34.35 4.44 -2.71
N PRO A 262 -34.75 5.20 -1.67
CA PRO A 262 -35.68 4.69 -0.66
C PRO A 262 -37.09 4.41 -1.23
N ILE A 263 -37.54 5.19 -2.20
CA ILE A 263 -38.85 4.97 -2.87
C ILE A 263 -38.82 3.65 -3.64
N ALA A 264 -37.77 3.43 -4.44
CA ALA A 264 -37.60 2.20 -5.19
C ALA A 264 -37.47 0.97 -4.29
N LEU A 265 -36.69 1.07 -3.20
CA LEU A 265 -36.57 0.02 -2.20
C LEU A 265 -37.92 -0.28 -1.53
N GLY A 266 -38.66 0.76 -1.14
CA GLY A 266 -40.00 0.61 -0.56
C GLY A 266 -40.96 -0.10 -1.51
N ALA A 267 -40.98 0.29 -2.79
CA ALA A 267 -41.81 -0.36 -3.81
C ALA A 267 -41.44 -1.85 -3.99
N VAL A 268 -40.14 -2.18 -4.02
CA VAL A 268 -39.69 -3.57 -4.12
C VAL A 268 -40.12 -4.37 -2.89
N ILE A 269 -39.99 -3.82 -1.68
CA ILE A 269 -40.41 -4.50 -0.45
C ILE A 269 -41.92 -4.78 -0.46
N VAL A 270 -42.74 -3.82 -0.90
CA VAL A 270 -44.20 -4.01 -1.01
C VAL A 270 -44.54 -5.09 -2.03
N LEU A 271 -43.91 -5.07 -3.20
CA LEU A 271 -44.12 -6.10 -4.23
C LEU A 271 -43.74 -7.49 -3.74
N VAL A 272 -42.60 -7.62 -3.07
CA VAL A 272 -42.15 -8.88 -2.46
C VAL A 272 -43.10 -9.32 -1.35
N GLY A 273 -43.53 -8.39 -0.49
CA GLY A 273 -44.48 -8.64 0.59
C GLY A 273 -45.86 -9.09 0.14
N ILE A 274 -46.33 -8.64 -1.04
CA ILE A 274 -47.60 -9.08 -1.64
C ILE A 274 -47.43 -10.40 -2.39
N SER A 275 -46.31 -10.61 -3.09
CA SER A 275 -46.10 -11.82 -3.89
C SER A 275 -45.87 -13.07 -3.03
N ILE A 276 -45.18 -12.96 -1.88
CA ILE A 276 -44.97 -14.10 -0.96
C ILE A 276 -46.30 -14.78 -0.51
N PRO A 277 -47.28 -14.06 0.07
CA PRO A 277 -48.54 -14.68 0.51
C PRO A 277 -49.37 -15.21 -0.65
N ILE A 278 -49.36 -14.56 -1.82
CA ILE A 278 -50.05 -15.07 -3.01
C ILE A 278 -49.44 -16.41 -3.44
N ILE A 279 -48.10 -16.50 -3.48
CA ILE A 279 -47.40 -17.75 -3.81
C ILE A 279 -47.73 -18.85 -2.78
N LEU A 280 -47.79 -18.50 -1.49
CA LEU A 280 -48.17 -19.46 -0.44
C LEU A 280 -49.63 -19.91 -0.56
N ILE A 281 -50.57 -19.01 -0.86
CA ILE A 281 -51.99 -19.35 -1.04
C ILE A 281 -52.18 -20.23 -2.27
N VAL A 282 -51.58 -19.86 -3.41
CA VAL A 282 -51.64 -20.65 -4.64
C VAL A 282 -50.95 -22.00 -4.47
N GLY A 283 -49.80 -22.03 -3.79
CA GLY A 283 -49.08 -23.27 -3.49
C GLY A 283 -49.84 -24.20 -2.55
N CYS A 284 -50.36 -23.67 -1.42
CA CYS A 284 -51.02 -24.48 -0.39
C CYS A 284 -52.46 -24.84 -0.72
N LEU A 285 -53.21 -24.03 -1.48
CA LEU A 285 -54.61 -24.32 -1.82
C LEU A 285 -54.79 -24.76 -3.27
N GLY A 286 -54.04 -24.16 -4.20
CA GLY A 286 -54.14 -24.49 -5.62
C GLY A 286 -53.60 -25.87 -5.96
N VAL A 287 -52.45 -26.26 -5.40
CA VAL A 287 -51.83 -27.56 -5.69
C VAL A 287 -52.68 -28.73 -5.18
N PRO A 288 -53.19 -28.75 -3.94
CA PRO A 288 -54.02 -29.87 -3.47
C PRO A 288 -55.35 -29.97 -4.20
N VAL A 289 -55.98 -28.84 -4.51
CA VAL A 289 -57.24 -28.84 -5.28
C VAL A 289 -57.01 -29.34 -6.71
N PHE A 290 -55.92 -28.92 -7.35
CA PHE A 290 -55.53 -29.41 -8.67
C PHE A 290 -55.28 -30.93 -8.65
N MET A 291 -54.49 -31.43 -7.69
CA MET A 291 -54.24 -32.86 -7.52
C MET A 291 -55.54 -33.66 -7.24
N CYS A 292 -56.46 -33.11 -6.45
CA CYS A 292 -57.77 -33.74 -6.20
C CYS A 292 -58.66 -33.78 -7.45
N ILE A 293 -58.66 -32.72 -8.28
CA ILE A 293 -59.41 -32.68 -9.54
C ILE A 293 -58.83 -33.69 -10.54
N GLU A 294 -57.51 -33.78 -10.63
CA GLU A 294 -56.82 -34.69 -11.54
C GLU A 294 -57.00 -36.15 -11.13
N CYS A 295 -56.97 -36.45 -9.82
CA CYS A 295 -57.29 -37.78 -9.27
C CYS A 295 -58.74 -38.21 -9.52
N LYS A 296 -59.70 -37.27 -9.60
CA LYS A 296 -61.09 -37.57 -9.94
C LYS A 296 -61.32 -37.78 -11.44
N ARG A 297 -60.35 -37.40 -12.29
CA ARG A 297 -60.42 -37.51 -13.75
C ARG A 297 -59.75 -38.80 -14.28
N SER A 298 -58.88 -39.45 -13.50
CA SER A 298 -58.34 -40.79 -13.76
C SER A 298 -59.28 -41.88 -13.25
#